data_AF-A0A8T4NTG4-F1
#
_entry.id   AF-A0A8T4NTG4-F1
#
_cell.length_a   1.000
_cell.length_b   1.000
_cell.length_c   1.000
_cell.angle_alpha   90.00
_cell.angle_beta   90.00
_cell.angle_gamma   90.00
#
_symmetry.space_group_name_H-M   'P 1'
#
loop_
_entity.id
_entity.type
_entity.pdbx_description
1 polymer ?
#
loop_
_entity_poly.entity_id
_entity_poly.type
_entity_poly.pdbx_seq_one_letter_code
_entity_poly.pdbx_strand_id
1 'polypeptide(L)'
;FGPGTYTWTISCSDTAENAANTSLRSFTVSAPSSGSSGGGGGGGGGGGSSASTASLSPTKTYVISPEQSISGYTQKLTKKNKIKFVFFDRSGENILLVNESGTDFAQISIINKTEFTLGIGQSIKLNLTSSEYYDLYVKLGSINGNEVEITIQTINEFIVPLEIQAVSEIPEEMPTSVTEPKAFNRLLQVIRDLKIIIYMIVLLIILAVIILLRMPISKMEKDKRGQRLNKKKNETIKTISSGK
;
A
#
# COMPACT_ATOMS: atom_id res chain seq x y z
N PHE A 1 -8.31 -2.98 -35.80
CA PHE A 1 -7.43 -1.80 -35.68
C PHE A 1 -6.02 -2.28 -35.39
N GLY A 2 -5.03 -1.78 -36.13
CA GLY A 2 -3.62 -2.12 -35.91
C GLY A 2 -2.99 -1.28 -34.80
N PRO A 3 -1.75 -1.60 -34.37
CA PRO A 3 -0.98 -0.73 -33.49
C PRO A 3 -0.81 0.66 -34.12
N GLY A 4 -1.02 1.71 -33.34
CA GLY A 4 -0.98 3.09 -33.82
C GLY A 4 -1.63 4.06 -32.85
N THR A 5 -1.38 5.36 -33.07
CA THR A 5 -2.04 6.44 -32.34
C THR A 5 -3.26 6.89 -33.12
N TYR A 6 -4.40 6.93 -32.46
CA TYR A 6 -5.67 7.35 -33.03
C TYR A 6 -6.11 8.64 -32.36
N THR A 7 -6.55 9.60 -33.15
CA THR A 7 -7.08 10.89 -32.68
C THR A 7 -8.52 11.06 -33.12
N TRP A 8 -9.33 11.72 -32.28
CA TRP A 8 -10.71 12.03 -32.62
C TRP A 8 -11.18 13.33 -31.94
N THR A 9 -12.19 13.94 -32.54
CA THR A 9 -12.95 15.06 -32.00
C THR A 9 -14.43 14.72 -32.13
N ILE A 10 -15.25 15.28 -31.24
CA ILE A 10 -16.71 15.18 -31.33
C ILE A 10 -17.23 16.56 -31.73
N SER A 11 -18.00 16.63 -32.80
CA SER A 11 -18.69 17.85 -33.23
C SER A 11 -20.19 17.69 -32.97
N CYS A 12 -20.82 18.76 -32.49
CA CYS A 12 -22.27 18.88 -32.38
C CYS A 12 -22.68 20.08 -33.23
N SER A 13 -23.62 19.88 -34.14
CA SER A 13 -24.22 20.93 -34.97
C SER A 13 -25.74 20.88 -34.86
N ASP A 14 -26.40 22.03 -34.82
CA ASP A 14 -27.86 22.12 -34.86
C ASP A 14 -28.38 22.57 -36.25
N THR A 15 -29.70 22.58 -36.40
CA THR A 15 -30.38 23.03 -37.64
C THR A 15 -30.31 24.54 -37.86
N ALA A 16 -29.82 25.30 -36.86
CA ALA A 16 -29.59 26.73 -36.94
C ALA A 16 -28.11 27.06 -37.25
N GLU A 17 -27.33 26.05 -37.67
CA GLU A 17 -25.90 26.16 -38.03
C GLU A 17 -24.98 26.53 -36.86
N ASN A 18 -25.43 26.39 -35.60
CA ASN A 18 -24.52 26.47 -34.46
C ASN A 18 -23.67 25.21 -34.41
N ALA A 19 -22.34 25.35 -34.30
CA ALA A 19 -21.42 24.22 -34.19
C ALA A 19 -20.52 24.37 -32.97
N ALA A 20 -20.38 23.30 -32.20
CA ALA A 20 -19.41 23.18 -31.11
C ALA A 20 -18.57 21.91 -31.28
N ASN A 21 -17.26 22.05 -31.09
CA ASN A 21 -16.32 20.93 -31.16
C ASN A 21 -15.72 20.67 -29.79
N THR A 22 -15.55 19.41 -29.42
CA THR A 22 -14.75 19.04 -28.24
C THR A 22 -13.26 19.23 -28.53
N SER A 23 -12.45 19.27 -27.47
CA SER A 23 -10.99 19.16 -27.60
C SER A 23 -10.56 17.85 -28.30
N LEU A 24 -9.41 17.91 -28.97
CA LEU A 24 -8.77 16.76 -29.61
C LEU A 24 -8.41 15.72 -28.55
N ARG A 25 -8.86 14.48 -28.74
CA ARG A 25 -8.50 13.34 -27.88
C ARG A 25 -7.63 12.35 -28.65
N SER A 26 -6.76 11.64 -27.95
CA SER A 26 -5.89 10.62 -28.55
C SER A 26 -5.80 9.37 -27.67
N PHE A 27 -5.59 8.21 -28.32
CA PHE A 27 -5.27 6.95 -27.65
C PHE A 27 -4.29 6.16 -28.51
N THR A 28 -3.42 5.38 -27.87
CA THR A 28 -2.44 4.54 -28.56
C THR A 28 -2.78 3.08 -28.38
N VAL A 29 -2.84 2.34 -29.48
CA VAL A 29 -2.91 0.88 -29.49
C VAL A 29 -1.50 0.35 -29.67
N SER A 30 -0.98 -0.41 -28.71
CA SER A 30 0.29 -1.12 -28.85
C SER A 30 0.05 -2.61 -29.09
N ALA A 31 0.89 -3.23 -29.93
CA ALA A 31 0.99 -4.69 -29.98
C ALA A 31 2.05 -5.14 -28.97
N PRO A 32 1.86 -6.30 -28.31
CA PRO A 32 2.93 -6.92 -27.53
C PRO A 32 4.14 -7.14 -28.44
N SER A 33 5.33 -6.79 -27.96
CA SER A 33 6.56 -7.14 -28.67
C SER A 33 6.63 -8.67 -28.76
N SER A 34 6.77 -9.18 -29.97
CA SER A 34 7.08 -10.59 -30.20
C SER A 34 8.47 -10.86 -29.62
N GLY A 35 8.50 -11.24 -28.34
CA GLY A 35 9.72 -11.50 -27.60
C GLY A 35 10.54 -12.59 -28.29
N SER A 36 11.72 -12.21 -28.79
CA SER A 36 12.74 -13.16 -29.21
C SER A 36 13.24 -13.91 -27.97
N SER A 37 12.99 -15.21 -27.91
CA SER A 37 13.46 -16.11 -26.86
C SER A 37 14.97 -16.29 -26.96
N GLY A 38 15.74 -15.39 -26.34
CA GLY A 38 17.19 -15.53 -26.18
C GLY A 38 17.51 -16.50 -25.04
N GLY A 39 17.90 -17.72 -25.40
CA GLY A 39 18.42 -18.72 -24.47
C GLY A 39 19.88 -18.44 -24.06
N GLY A 40 20.18 -18.68 -22.80
CA GLY A 40 21.53 -18.76 -22.22
C GLY A 40 21.36 -18.92 -20.70
N GLY A 41 21.89 -19.92 -20.01
CA GLY A 41 23.00 -20.82 -20.32
C GLY A 41 23.97 -20.78 -19.13
N GLY A 42 23.83 -21.74 -18.21
CA GLY A 42 24.93 -22.30 -17.41
C GLY A 42 25.45 -21.55 -16.17
N GLY A 43 25.25 -22.21 -15.00
CA GLY A 43 26.39 -22.73 -14.23
C GLY A 43 26.89 -21.96 -12.99
N GLY A 44 27.07 -22.70 -11.89
CA GLY A 44 28.12 -22.43 -10.90
C GLY A 44 27.64 -22.19 -9.47
N GLY A 45 27.72 -23.24 -8.64
CA GLY A 45 27.33 -23.21 -7.23
C GLY A 45 28.36 -22.56 -6.28
N GLY A 46 27.94 -22.38 -5.04
CA GLY A 46 28.78 -21.93 -3.93
C GLY A 46 27.96 -21.78 -2.66
N GLY A 47 27.94 -22.83 -1.84
CA GLY A 47 27.28 -22.83 -0.53
C GLY A 47 28.04 -21.99 0.48
N GLY A 48 27.36 -21.01 1.07
CA GLY A 48 27.86 -20.20 2.17
C GLY A 48 26.73 -19.88 3.14
N SER A 49 26.78 -20.49 4.33
CA SER A 49 25.88 -20.23 5.45
C SER A 49 25.87 -18.74 5.79
N SER A 50 24.74 -18.07 5.48
CA SER A 50 24.58 -16.64 5.69
C SER A 50 23.78 -16.38 6.96
N ALA A 51 24.41 -15.68 7.91
CA ALA A 51 23.70 -14.89 8.89
C ALA A 51 22.70 -13.98 8.15
N SER A 52 21.44 -14.00 8.57
CA SER A 52 20.33 -13.26 7.99
C SER A 52 20.50 -11.75 8.19
N THR A 53 21.40 -11.15 7.40
CA THR A 53 21.41 -9.71 7.16
C THR A 53 20.21 -9.41 6.26
N ALA A 54 19.31 -8.56 6.74
CA ALA A 54 18.15 -8.11 5.97
C ALA A 54 18.66 -7.48 4.65
N SER A 55 18.55 -8.24 3.56
CA SER A 55 18.92 -7.81 2.22
C SER A 55 18.02 -6.64 1.84
N LEU A 56 18.55 -5.43 1.94
CA LEU A 56 17.89 -4.23 1.47
C LEU A 56 17.72 -4.37 -0.04
N SER A 57 16.48 -4.54 -0.49
CA SER A 57 16.19 -4.58 -1.93
C SER A 57 16.76 -3.31 -2.58
N PRO A 58 17.53 -3.45 -3.68
CA PRO A 58 18.16 -2.31 -4.32
C PRO A 58 17.08 -1.34 -4.81
N THR A 59 17.33 -0.05 -4.61
CA THR A 59 16.41 1.01 -5.07
C THR A 59 16.47 1.10 -6.59
N LYS A 60 15.35 0.90 -7.28
CA LYS A 60 15.27 1.01 -8.75
C LYS A 60 14.67 2.37 -9.16
N THR A 61 15.23 2.95 -10.22
CA THR A 61 14.70 4.16 -10.86
C THR A 61 14.27 3.83 -12.28
N TYR A 62 12.98 4.02 -12.57
CA TYR A 62 12.39 3.85 -13.89
C TYR A 62 12.37 5.20 -14.59
N VAL A 63 13.01 5.31 -15.75
CA VAL A 63 13.01 6.54 -16.56
C VAL A 63 12.03 6.35 -17.69
N ILE A 64 11.04 7.23 -17.81
CA ILE A 64 10.01 7.14 -18.84
C ILE A 64 10.18 8.24 -19.88
N SER A 65 9.83 7.92 -21.13
CA SER A 65 9.86 8.90 -22.22
C SER A 65 8.63 9.84 -22.14
N PRO A 66 8.69 11.02 -22.79
CA PRO A 66 7.53 11.91 -22.89
C PRO A 66 6.29 11.21 -23.50
N GLU A 67 6.48 10.36 -24.51
CA GLU A 67 5.38 9.65 -25.19
C GLU A 67 4.72 8.63 -24.25
N GLN A 68 5.52 7.96 -23.41
CA GLN A 68 5.01 7.07 -22.37
C GLN A 68 4.27 7.84 -21.27
N SER A 69 4.77 9.03 -20.90
CA SER A 69 4.11 9.85 -19.87
C SER A 69 2.76 10.37 -20.38
N ILE A 70 2.64 10.77 -21.65
CA ILE A 70 1.38 11.26 -22.23
C ILE A 70 0.36 10.14 -22.42
N SER A 71 0.79 8.96 -22.87
CA SER A 71 -0.11 7.82 -23.10
C SER A 71 -0.55 7.12 -21.80
N GLY A 72 0.13 7.39 -20.70
CA GLY A 72 -0.08 6.72 -19.42
C GLY A 72 0.88 5.55 -19.25
N TYR A 73 1.74 5.63 -18.24
CA TYR A 73 2.72 4.61 -17.91
C TYR A 73 2.31 3.90 -16.61
N THR A 74 2.10 2.59 -16.68
CA THR A 74 1.75 1.74 -15.54
C THR A 74 2.92 0.86 -15.15
N GLN A 75 3.32 0.89 -13.88
CA GLN A 75 4.47 0.15 -13.38
C GLN A 75 4.25 -0.34 -11.95
N LYS A 76 4.73 -1.56 -11.67
CA LYS A 76 4.82 -2.10 -10.31
C LYS A 76 6.07 -1.58 -9.61
N LEU A 77 5.88 -0.97 -8.45
CA LEU A 77 6.91 -0.32 -7.65
C LEU A 77 6.91 -0.90 -6.23
N THR A 78 8.09 -1.07 -5.65
CA THR A 78 8.25 -1.34 -4.21
C THR A 78 8.58 -0.03 -3.49
N LYS A 79 8.50 -0.05 -2.15
CA LYS A 79 8.98 1.04 -1.29
C LYS A 79 10.37 1.53 -1.75
N LYS A 80 10.53 2.86 -1.82
CA LYS A 80 11.73 3.59 -2.30
C LYS A 80 11.98 3.59 -3.81
N ASN A 81 11.26 2.80 -4.61
CA ASN A 81 11.42 2.89 -6.07
C ASN A 81 10.92 4.24 -6.59
N LYS A 82 11.54 4.67 -7.69
CA LYS A 82 11.34 5.99 -8.28
C LYS A 82 10.88 5.87 -9.74
N ILE A 83 9.96 6.72 -10.15
CA ILE A 83 9.70 6.99 -11.57
C ILE A 83 10.18 8.40 -11.88
N LYS A 84 11.08 8.51 -12.85
CA LYS A 84 11.63 9.75 -13.37
C LYS A 84 10.95 10.09 -14.68
N PHE A 85 10.37 11.28 -14.77
CA PHE A 85 9.60 11.75 -15.91
C PHE A 85 9.80 13.23 -16.18
N VAL A 86 9.41 13.68 -17.37
CA VAL A 86 9.39 15.09 -17.79
C VAL A 86 7.97 15.45 -18.25
N PHE A 87 7.57 16.70 -18.05
CA PHE A 87 6.33 17.21 -18.63
C PHE A 87 6.51 17.43 -20.12
N PHE A 88 5.42 17.30 -20.89
CA PHE A 88 5.40 17.77 -22.27
C PHE A 88 5.77 19.26 -22.28
N ASP A 89 6.55 19.70 -23.27
CA ASP A 89 7.01 21.09 -23.47
C ASP A 89 7.92 21.76 -22.41
N ARG A 90 8.24 21.09 -21.30
CA ARG A 90 9.06 21.69 -20.23
C ARG A 90 10.39 20.99 -20.01
N SER A 91 11.43 21.79 -19.78
CA SER A 91 12.68 21.29 -19.24
C SER A 91 12.54 21.11 -17.72
N GLY A 92 13.00 19.97 -17.21
CA GLY A 92 12.98 19.68 -15.78
C GLY A 92 12.54 18.26 -15.49
N GLU A 93 13.39 17.55 -14.76
CA GLU A 93 13.14 16.18 -14.34
C GLU A 93 12.29 16.18 -13.08
N ASN A 94 11.24 15.36 -13.07
CA ASN A 94 10.38 15.15 -11.93
C ASN A 94 10.52 13.69 -11.48
N ILE A 95 10.40 13.46 -10.18
CA ILE A 95 10.54 12.13 -9.59
C ILE A 95 9.31 11.85 -8.73
N LEU A 96 8.59 10.79 -9.08
CA LEU A 96 7.59 10.15 -8.22
C LEU A 96 8.28 9.08 -7.39
N LEU A 97 8.05 9.08 -6.08
CA LEU A 97 8.61 8.14 -5.12
C LEU A 97 7.50 7.47 -4.31
N VAL A 98 7.58 6.15 -4.17
CA VAL A 98 6.72 5.41 -3.24
C VAL A 98 7.36 5.43 -1.86
N ASN A 99 6.82 6.26 -0.97
CA ASN A 99 7.31 6.43 0.40
C ASN A 99 6.96 5.19 1.24
N GLU A 100 5.69 4.77 1.17
CA GLU A 100 5.14 3.67 1.95
C GLU A 100 3.93 3.05 1.25
N SER A 101 3.63 1.79 1.57
CA SER A 101 2.44 1.07 1.11
C SER A 101 1.89 0.22 2.25
N GLY A 102 0.57 0.30 2.44
CA GLY A 102 -0.21 -0.59 3.31
C GLY A 102 -0.92 -1.68 2.51
N THR A 103 -1.96 -2.27 3.09
CA THR A 103 -2.78 -3.32 2.45
C THR A 103 -3.69 -2.76 1.35
N ASP A 104 -4.14 -1.52 1.50
CA ASP A 104 -5.16 -0.88 0.67
C ASP A 104 -4.82 0.57 0.30
N PHE A 105 -3.65 1.06 0.70
CA PHE A 105 -3.20 2.42 0.41
C PHE A 105 -1.70 2.49 0.04
N ALA A 106 -1.32 3.54 -0.68
CA ALA A 106 0.07 3.90 -0.91
C ALA A 106 0.29 5.40 -0.64
N GLN A 107 1.35 5.72 0.11
CA GLN A 107 1.83 7.08 0.29
C GLN A 107 2.88 7.37 -0.77
N ILE A 108 2.60 8.39 -1.57
CA ILE A 108 3.37 8.76 -2.76
C ILE A 108 3.83 10.21 -2.59
N SER A 109 5.07 10.48 -2.98
CA SER A 109 5.60 11.84 -3.04
C SER A 109 6.07 12.19 -4.45
N ILE A 110 5.89 13.45 -4.82
CA ILE A 110 6.58 14.07 -5.95
C ILE A 110 7.68 14.93 -5.35
N ILE A 111 8.93 14.54 -5.58
CA ILE A 111 10.09 15.13 -4.90
C ILE A 111 10.09 16.65 -5.08
N ASN A 112 10.25 17.38 -3.98
CA ASN A 112 10.24 18.84 -3.88
C ASN A 112 8.92 19.53 -4.23
N LYS A 113 7.80 18.80 -4.30
CA LYS A 113 6.49 19.39 -4.64
C LYS A 113 5.39 19.08 -3.63
N THR A 114 4.97 17.82 -3.53
CA THR A 114 3.79 17.45 -2.74
C THR A 114 3.79 15.96 -2.37
N GLU A 115 3.04 15.62 -1.33
CA GLU A 115 2.82 14.25 -0.87
C GLU A 115 1.33 13.97 -0.74
N PHE A 116 0.91 12.75 -1.06
CA PHE A 116 -0.48 12.35 -1.00
C PHE A 116 -0.61 10.84 -0.76
N THR A 117 -1.79 10.43 -0.30
CA THR A 117 -2.13 9.01 -0.08
C THR A 117 -3.28 8.63 -1.00
N LEU A 118 -3.12 7.53 -1.72
CA LEU A 118 -4.17 6.96 -2.57
C LEU A 118 -4.58 5.60 -2.02
N GLY A 119 -5.88 5.34 -1.98
CA GLY A 119 -6.44 3.99 -1.83
C GLY A 119 -6.48 3.22 -3.16
N ILE A 120 -6.60 1.90 -3.11
CA ILE A 120 -6.72 1.07 -4.32
C ILE A 120 -7.89 1.55 -5.20
N GLY A 121 -7.63 1.72 -6.49
CA GLY A 121 -8.60 2.20 -7.47
C GLY A 121 -8.77 3.72 -7.50
N GLN A 122 -8.25 4.45 -6.51
CA GLN A 122 -8.31 5.90 -6.47
C GLN A 122 -7.30 6.55 -7.40
N SER A 123 -7.59 7.79 -7.77
CA SER A 123 -6.71 8.62 -8.58
C SER A 123 -6.82 10.08 -8.19
N ILE A 124 -5.76 10.83 -8.47
CA ILE A 124 -5.68 12.26 -8.23
C ILE A 124 -5.13 12.97 -9.48
N LYS A 125 -5.62 14.19 -9.73
CA LYS A 125 -5.03 15.13 -10.67
C LYS A 125 -4.31 16.21 -9.89
N LEU A 126 -3.09 16.52 -10.29
CA LEU A 126 -2.19 17.43 -9.59
C LEU A 126 -1.82 18.57 -10.51
N ASN A 127 -1.96 19.78 -9.99
CA ASN A 127 -1.39 20.97 -10.57
C ASN A 127 -0.03 21.22 -9.90
N LEU A 128 1.03 21.16 -10.69
CA LEU A 128 2.41 21.14 -10.22
C LEU A 128 3.23 22.33 -10.73
N THR A 129 2.70 23.06 -11.71
CA THR A 129 3.46 24.07 -12.44
C THR A 129 2.66 25.27 -12.90
N SER A 130 1.32 25.22 -12.89
CA SER A 130 0.46 26.33 -13.33
C SER A 130 -0.55 26.69 -12.25
N SER A 131 -1.45 27.64 -12.49
CA SER A 131 -2.62 27.88 -11.63
C SER A 131 -3.92 27.38 -12.25
N GLU A 132 -3.93 27.17 -13.56
CA GLU A 132 -5.13 26.97 -14.36
C GLU A 132 -5.24 25.58 -14.98
N TYR A 133 -4.19 24.75 -14.90
CA TYR A 133 -4.15 23.43 -15.53
C TYR A 133 -3.66 22.36 -14.56
N TYR A 134 -4.25 21.18 -14.64
CA TYR A 134 -3.66 19.97 -14.10
C TYR A 134 -2.55 19.48 -15.02
N ASP A 135 -1.40 19.13 -14.42
CA ASP A 135 -0.19 18.71 -15.14
C ASP A 135 0.03 17.19 -15.07
N LEU A 136 -0.49 16.53 -14.02
CA LEU A 136 -0.23 15.12 -13.74
C LEU A 136 -1.47 14.40 -13.21
N TYR A 137 -1.78 13.27 -13.80
CA TYR A 137 -2.72 12.28 -13.29
C TYR A 137 -1.95 11.11 -12.70
N VAL A 138 -2.32 10.71 -11.47
CA VAL A 138 -1.75 9.55 -10.78
C VAL A 138 -2.87 8.65 -10.30
N LYS A 139 -2.77 7.35 -10.58
CA LYS A 139 -3.74 6.34 -10.14
C LYS A 139 -3.02 5.19 -9.44
N LEU A 140 -3.59 4.73 -8.34
CA LEU A 140 -3.20 3.47 -7.70
C LEU A 140 -4.11 2.35 -8.23
N GLY A 141 -3.54 1.43 -9.01
CA GLY A 141 -4.27 0.32 -9.62
C GLY A 141 -4.52 -0.82 -8.63
N SER A 142 -3.45 -1.41 -8.11
CA SER A 142 -3.51 -2.56 -7.19
C SER A 142 -2.31 -2.58 -6.23
N ILE A 143 -2.43 -3.36 -5.15
CA ILE A 143 -1.32 -3.66 -4.23
C ILE A 143 -1.24 -5.17 -4.07
N ASN A 144 -0.06 -5.75 -4.34
CA ASN A 144 0.20 -7.18 -4.21
C ASN A 144 1.42 -7.39 -3.30
N GLY A 145 1.18 -7.62 -2.01
CA GLY A 145 2.25 -7.69 -1.02
C GLY A 145 2.93 -6.32 -0.82
N ASN A 146 4.21 -6.21 -1.17
CA ASN A 146 4.99 -4.98 -1.05
C ASN A 146 5.11 -4.21 -2.39
N GLU A 147 4.43 -4.67 -3.43
CA GLU A 147 4.41 -4.04 -4.75
C GLU A 147 3.10 -3.27 -4.95
N VAL A 148 3.23 -2.01 -5.35
CA VAL A 148 2.11 -1.15 -5.73
C VAL A 148 2.14 -0.93 -7.24
N GLU A 149 1.01 -1.10 -7.89
CA GLU A 149 0.85 -0.80 -9.31
C GLU A 149 0.35 0.63 -9.48
N ILE A 150 1.23 1.51 -9.96
CA ILE A 150 0.92 2.93 -10.14
C ILE A 150 0.88 3.24 -11.63
N THR A 151 -0.17 3.95 -12.04
CA THR A 151 -0.27 4.58 -13.36
C THR A 151 0.01 6.07 -13.21
N ILE A 152 0.93 6.60 -14.01
CA ILE A 152 1.14 8.04 -14.14
C ILE A 152 0.84 8.48 -15.57
N GLN A 153 0.25 9.66 -15.71
CA GLN A 153 0.01 10.27 -17.00
C GLN A 153 0.21 11.79 -16.92
N THR A 154 1.02 12.35 -17.81
CA THR A 154 1.09 13.81 -17.97
C THR A 154 -0.17 14.27 -18.71
N ILE A 155 -0.82 15.29 -18.17
CA ILE A 155 -2.07 15.83 -18.69
C ILE A 155 -1.95 17.34 -18.82
N ASN A 156 -2.82 17.94 -19.63
CA ASN A 156 -2.96 19.39 -19.74
C ASN A 156 -4.46 19.70 -19.75
N GLU A 157 -5.07 19.65 -18.57
CA GLU A 157 -6.51 19.80 -18.40
C GLU A 157 -6.84 21.07 -17.63
N PHE A 158 -7.66 21.95 -18.23
CA PHE A 158 -8.08 23.20 -17.60
C PHE A 158 -8.86 22.93 -16.32
N ILE A 159 -8.47 23.60 -15.24
CA ILE A 159 -9.15 23.57 -13.96
C ILE A 159 -10.38 24.46 -14.11
N VAL A 160 -11.54 23.84 -14.30
CA VAL A 160 -12.82 24.56 -14.26
C VAL A 160 -13.00 25.04 -12.81
N PRO A 161 -12.94 26.36 -12.54
CA PRO A 161 -13.26 26.86 -11.23
C PRO A 161 -14.66 26.38 -10.92
N LEU A 162 -14.87 25.78 -9.74
CA LEU A 162 -16.21 25.65 -9.23
C LEU A 162 -16.72 27.08 -9.09
N GLU A 163 -17.52 27.54 -10.06
CA GLU A 163 -18.43 28.62 -9.82
C GLU A 163 -19.25 28.15 -8.64
N ILE A 164 -18.91 28.67 -7.47
CA ILE A 164 -19.77 28.63 -6.31
C ILE A 164 -21.01 29.31 -6.83
N GLN A 165 -21.99 28.52 -7.30
CA GLN A 165 -23.32 29.03 -7.52
C GLN A 165 -23.62 29.67 -6.18
N ALA A 166 -23.64 31.00 -6.15
CA ALA A 166 -24.02 31.74 -4.96
C ALA A 166 -25.31 31.06 -4.54
N VAL A 167 -25.25 30.34 -3.41
CA VAL A 167 -26.41 29.68 -2.85
C VAL A 167 -27.33 30.85 -2.59
N SER A 168 -28.24 31.08 -3.54
CA SER A 168 -29.29 32.07 -3.41
C SER A 168 -29.93 31.70 -2.09
N GLU A 169 -29.82 32.60 -1.11
CA GLU A 169 -30.33 32.42 0.25
C GLU A 169 -31.75 31.88 0.14
N ILE A 170 -31.90 30.55 0.25
CA ILE A 170 -33.19 29.92 0.42
C ILE A 170 -33.54 30.27 1.87
N PRO A 171 -34.64 30.99 2.12
CA PRO A 171 -35.04 31.35 3.47
C PRO A 171 -35.01 30.11 4.37
N GLU A 172 -34.16 30.16 5.39
CA GLU A 172 -34.15 29.23 6.52
C GLU A 172 -35.53 29.19 7.15
N GLU A 173 -36.37 28.20 6.81
CA GLU A 173 -37.33 27.63 7.76
C GLU A 173 -37.69 26.21 7.31
N MET A 174 -36.87 25.23 7.68
CA MET A 174 -37.38 23.89 8.01
C MET A 174 -36.51 23.21 9.09
N PRO A 175 -37.13 22.57 10.09
CA PRO A 175 -36.42 21.97 11.22
C PRO A 175 -35.73 20.68 10.76
N THR A 176 -34.43 20.76 10.49
CA THR A 176 -33.62 19.58 10.18
C THR A 176 -33.19 18.92 11.49
N SER A 177 -34.00 17.98 11.95
CA SER A 177 -33.62 16.98 12.95
C SER A 177 -32.57 16.04 12.36
N VAL A 178 -31.30 16.49 12.35
CA VAL A 178 -30.15 15.65 12.04
C VAL A 178 -29.99 14.64 13.19
N THR A 179 -30.44 13.41 12.95
CA THR A 179 -30.19 12.31 13.88
C THR A 179 -28.74 11.87 13.69
N GLU A 180 -27.87 12.31 14.60
CA GLU A 180 -26.48 11.84 14.65
C GLU A 180 -26.43 10.30 14.68
N PRO A 181 -25.55 9.67 13.88
CA PRO A 181 -25.41 8.22 13.86
C PRO A 181 -24.76 7.74 15.16
N LYS A 182 -25.59 7.32 16.14
CA LYS A 182 -25.20 6.66 17.39
C LYS A 182 -24.25 5.47 17.22
N ALA A 183 -24.09 4.95 16.00
CA ALA A 183 -23.19 3.86 15.67
C ALA A 183 -21.69 4.24 15.80
N PHE A 184 -21.31 5.48 15.50
CA PHE A 184 -19.89 5.87 15.50
C PHE A 184 -19.32 5.98 16.92
N ASN A 185 -20.12 6.49 17.87
CA ASN A 185 -19.72 6.59 19.27
C ASN A 185 -19.59 5.22 19.96
N ARG A 186 -20.35 4.20 19.54
CA ARG A 186 -20.17 2.83 20.06
C ARG A 186 -18.84 2.22 19.63
N LEU A 187 -18.39 2.48 18.40
CA LEU A 187 -17.14 1.91 17.89
C LEU A 187 -15.90 2.48 18.61
N LEU A 188 -15.89 3.80 18.85
CA LEU A 188 -14.83 4.47 19.62
C LEU A 188 -14.74 3.97 21.07
N GLN A 189 -15.88 3.65 21.69
CA GLN A 189 -15.92 3.12 23.05
C GLN A 189 -15.29 1.72 23.14
N VAL A 190 -15.57 0.84 22.18
CA VAL A 190 -14.96 -0.52 22.13
C VAL A 190 -13.45 -0.47 21.97
N ILE A 191 -12.92 0.46 21.16
CA ILE A 191 -11.47 0.62 20.97
C ILE A 191 -10.78 1.09 22.26
N ARG A 192 -11.44 1.97 23.02
CA ARG A 192 -10.92 2.44 24.31
C ARG A 192 -10.85 1.32 25.34
N ASP A 193 -11.87 0.48 25.41
CA ASP A 193 -11.94 -0.61 26.39
C ASP A 193 -10.93 -1.74 26.08
N LEU A 194 -10.62 -2.00 24.80
CA LEU A 194 -9.62 -2.99 24.40
C LEU A 194 -8.20 -2.64 24.87
N LYS A 195 -7.82 -1.35 24.83
CA LYS A 195 -6.50 -0.91 25.31
C LYS A 195 -6.32 -1.17 26.80
N ILE A 196 -7.36 -0.96 27.60
CA ILE A 196 -7.33 -1.18 29.05
C ILE A 196 -7.12 -2.68 29.35
N ILE A 197 -7.79 -3.57 28.62
CA ILE A 197 -7.62 -5.02 28.77
C ILE A 197 -6.18 -5.45 28.48
N ILE A 198 -5.55 -4.90 27.43
CA ILE A 198 -4.15 -5.21 27.09
C ILE A 198 -3.21 -4.79 28.22
N TYR A 199 -3.37 -3.59 28.78
CA TYR A 199 -2.54 -3.15 29.92
C TYR A 199 -2.70 -4.05 31.15
N MET A 200 -3.91 -4.54 31.43
CA MET A 200 -4.17 -5.48 32.54
C MET A 200 -3.48 -6.84 32.32
N ILE A 201 -3.48 -7.36 31.10
CA ILE A 201 -2.79 -8.62 30.76
C ILE A 201 -1.26 -8.47 30.94
N VAL A 202 -0.68 -7.38 30.45
CA VAL A 202 0.75 -7.10 30.60
C VAL A 202 1.13 -6.98 32.08
N LEU A 203 0.32 -6.30 32.89
CA LEU A 203 0.52 -6.18 34.34
C LEU A 203 0.50 -7.55 35.05
N LEU A 204 -0.45 -8.41 34.69
CA LEU A 204 -0.54 -9.77 35.25
C LEU A 204 0.69 -10.63 34.91
N ILE A 205 1.22 -10.52 33.68
CA ILE A 205 2.44 -11.23 33.27
C ILE A 205 3.64 -10.77 34.09
N ILE A 206 3.80 -9.45 34.30
CA ILE A 206 4.89 -8.88 35.10
C ILE A 206 4.81 -9.39 36.55
N LEU A 207 3.62 -9.42 37.15
CA LEU A 207 3.43 -9.97 38.50
C LEU A 207 3.76 -11.46 38.57
N ALA A 208 3.34 -12.25 37.58
CA ALA A 208 3.67 -13.68 37.51
C ALA A 208 5.19 -13.92 37.42
N VAL A 209 5.90 -13.12 36.63
CA VAL A 209 7.38 -13.18 36.54
C VAL A 209 8.02 -12.83 37.88
N ILE A 210 7.58 -11.78 38.56
CA ILE A 210 8.09 -11.41 39.89
C ILE A 210 7.86 -12.54 40.90
N ILE A 211 6.69 -13.18 40.88
CA ILE A 211 6.38 -14.31 41.76
C ILE A 211 7.30 -15.49 41.45
N LEU A 212 7.47 -15.85 40.18
CA LEU A 212 8.36 -16.94 39.76
C LEU A 212 9.82 -16.69 40.17
N LEU A 213 10.30 -15.45 40.08
CA LEU A 213 11.65 -15.07 40.52
C LEU A 213 11.80 -15.08 42.05
N ARG A 214 10.73 -14.79 42.79
CA ARG A 214 10.70 -14.80 44.27
C ARG A 214 10.47 -16.18 44.86
N MET A 215 9.95 -17.14 44.10
CA MET A 215 9.71 -18.50 44.59
C MET A 215 11.07 -19.19 44.86
N PRO A 216 11.37 -19.56 46.11
CA PRO A 216 12.63 -20.19 46.44
C PRO A 216 12.73 -21.55 45.74
N ILE A 217 13.71 -21.66 44.83
CA ILE A 217 14.03 -22.84 44.02
C ILE A 217 14.28 -24.09 44.91
N SER A 218 14.52 -23.90 46.20
CA SER A 218 14.81 -24.96 47.18
C SER A 218 13.66 -25.95 47.45
N LYS A 219 12.44 -25.72 46.96
CA LYS A 219 11.34 -26.69 47.13
C LYS A 219 11.24 -27.75 46.02
N MET A 220 11.87 -27.56 44.85
CA MET A 220 11.74 -28.53 43.74
C MET A 220 12.67 -29.75 43.82
N GLU A 221 13.64 -29.79 44.73
CA GLU A 221 14.54 -30.95 44.87
C GLU A 221 14.00 -32.06 45.78
N LYS A 222 13.01 -31.77 46.64
CA LYS A 222 12.52 -32.77 47.60
C LYS A 222 11.64 -33.86 46.96
N ASP A 223 10.95 -33.57 45.86
CA ASP A 223 10.13 -34.57 45.15
C ASP A 223 10.93 -35.53 44.26
N LYS A 224 12.09 -35.09 43.73
CA LYS A 224 12.92 -35.97 42.90
C LYS A 224 13.62 -37.09 43.69
N ARG A 225 13.85 -36.91 45.00
CA ARG A 225 14.40 -37.98 45.86
C ARG A 225 13.36 -39.05 46.23
N GLY A 226 12.08 -38.68 46.41
CA GLY A 226 11.01 -39.64 46.68
C GLY A 226 10.71 -40.58 45.51
N GLN A 227 10.68 -40.05 44.28
CA GLN A 227 10.40 -40.88 43.09
C GLN A 227 11.51 -41.89 42.77
N ARG A 228 12.77 -41.58 43.09
CA ARG A 228 13.90 -42.51 42.87
C ARG A 228 13.88 -43.72 43.82
N LEU A 229 13.34 -43.57 45.03
CA LEU A 229 13.23 -44.67 46.00
C LEU A 229 12.11 -45.64 45.62
N ASN A 230 10.96 -45.15 45.15
CA ASN A 230 9.86 -46.01 44.71
C ASN A 230 10.17 -46.78 43.42
N LYS A 231 10.94 -46.20 42.49
CA LYS A 231 11.36 -46.90 41.27
C LYS A 231 12.25 -48.12 41.57
N LYS A 232 13.23 -47.98 42.49
CA LYS A 232 14.08 -49.11 42.90
C LYS A 232 13.29 -50.23 43.58
N LYS A 233 12.28 -49.90 44.40
CA LYS A 233 11.46 -50.89 45.10
C LYS A 233 10.65 -51.77 44.14
N ASN A 234 10.15 -51.18 43.04
CA ASN A 234 9.38 -51.93 42.04
C ASN A 234 10.25 -52.83 41.16
N GLU A 235 11.51 -52.47 40.93
CA GLU A 235 12.45 -53.33 40.18
C GLU A 235 12.83 -54.57 41.00
N THR A 236 13.03 -54.46 42.33
CA THR A 236 13.36 -55.61 43.18
C THR A 236 12.21 -56.62 43.31
N ILE A 237 10.94 -56.17 43.29
CA ILE A 237 9.78 -57.07 43.37
C ILE A 237 9.62 -57.88 42.08
N LYS A 238 9.94 -57.30 40.91
CA LYS A 238 9.87 -58.03 39.62
C LYS A 238 10.85 -59.20 39.56
N THR A 239 12.07 -59.04 40.06
CA THR A 239 13.10 -60.09 40.00
C THR A 239 12.77 -61.30 40.88
N ILE A 240 12.00 -61.12 41.96
CA ILE A 240 11.60 -62.22 42.85
C ILE A 240 10.43 -63.03 42.25
N SER A 241 9.60 -62.42 41.39
CA SER A 241 8.43 -63.11 40.80
C SER A 241 8.73 -63.96 39.57
N SER A 242 9.90 -63.82 38.93
CA SER A 242 10.26 -64.61 37.73
C SER A 242 11.20 -65.80 38.02
N GLY A 243 11.42 -66.12 39.29
CA GLY A 243 12.32 -67.19 39.74
C GLY A 243 11.62 -68.44 40.28
N LYS A 244 10.36 -68.69 39.91
CA LYS A 244 9.64 -69.94 40.21
C LYS A 244 9.14 -70.59 38.94
#